data_AF-A0A5E4V3T5-F1
#
_entry.id   AF-A0A5E4V3T5-F1
#
_cell.length_a   1.000
_cell.length_b   1.000
_cell.length_c   1.000
_cell.angle_alpha   90.00
_cell.angle_beta   90.00
_cell.angle_gamma   90.00
#
_symmetry.space_group_name_H-M   'P 1'
#
loop_
_entity.id
_entity.type
_entity.pdbx_description
1 polymer ?
#
loop_
_entity_poly.entity_id
_entity_poly.type
_entity_poly.pdbx_seq_one_letter_code
_entity_poly.pdbx_strand_id
1 'polypeptide(L)'
;MFEIIAAQTAKLVNYNPRAEKHGKVKRPAATMRVQVVMQARSLDMLEHGLYDSLYKQIENPDDMLATTTRRFSKMAPFAWAFEGKGYTATIDYGLGGDSDIELTECAVKSLKVTPEENDIVIYDFNINCTPDERESGILDHRIQEDIVIKLIAPPPNTVRELFGEDTEEQEEEDAA
;
A
#
# COMPACT_ATOMS: atom_id res chain seq x y z
N MET A 1 -0.27 -5.43 -8.83
CA MET A 1 -1.22 -5.42 -7.69
C MET A 1 -0.44 -5.15 -6.41
N PHE A 2 -0.85 -4.21 -5.56
CA PHE A 2 -0.12 -3.88 -4.33
C PHE A 2 -0.67 -4.64 -3.14
N GLU A 3 0.15 -5.52 -2.53
CA GLU A 3 -0.20 -6.34 -1.36
C GLU A 3 0.97 -6.47 -0.40
N ILE A 4 0.66 -6.75 0.87
CA ILE A 4 1.62 -7.04 1.95
C ILE A 4 1.17 -8.35 2.62
N ILE A 5 1.55 -9.48 2.03
CA ILE A 5 1.11 -10.82 2.46
C ILE A 5 1.82 -11.25 3.75
N ALA A 6 3.14 -11.10 3.79
CA ALA A 6 3.93 -11.34 4.98
C ALA A 6 3.82 -10.12 5.91
N ALA A 7 3.56 -10.36 7.19
CA ALA A 7 3.42 -9.28 8.17
C ALA A 7 4.65 -8.38 8.17
N GLN A 8 4.45 -7.07 8.00
CA GLN A 8 5.53 -6.08 7.98
C GLN A 8 5.35 -5.09 9.13
N THR A 9 6.46 -4.70 9.76
CA THR A 9 6.46 -3.54 10.64
C THR A 9 6.23 -2.28 9.80
N ALA A 10 5.24 -1.50 10.19
CA ALA A 10 4.87 -0.25 9.57
C ALA A 10 4.62 0.79 10.65
N LYS A 11 4.76 2.06 10.29
CA LYS A 11 4.40 3.17 11.16
C LYS A 11 2.98 3.63 10.84
N LEU A 12 2.13 3.73 11.86
CA LEU A 12 0.85 4.41 11.72
C LEU A 12 1.09 5.92 11.77
N VAL A 13 1.24 6.55 10.61
CA VAL A 13 1.60 7.96 10.52
C VAL A 13 0.47 8.86 11.00
N ASN A 14 -0.77 8.54 10.63
CA ASN A 14 -1.92 9.33 11.04
C ASN A 14 -3.20 8.47 11.03
N TYR A 15 -4.17 8.86 11.86
CA TYR A 15 -5.51 8.30 11.91
C TYR A 15 -6.53 9.44 11.89
N ASN A 16 -7.39 9.48 10.87
CA ASN A 16 -8.39 10.53 10.71
C ASN A 16 -9.81 9.94 10.71
N PRO A 17 -10.52 9.96 11.84
CA PRO A 17 -11.94 9.63 11.89
C PRO A 17 -12.78 10.62 11.07
N ARG A 18 -13.78 10.10 10.36
CA ARG A 18 -14.73 10.88 9.56
C ARG A 18 -16.12 10.28 9.63
N ALA A 19 -17.14 11.12 9.48
CA ALA A 19 -18.52 10.66 9.33
C ALA A 19 -18.86 10.64 7.84
N GLU A 20 -19.03 9.44 7.28
CA GLU A 20 -19.51 9.30 5.90
C GLU A 20 -21.03 9.20 5.85
N LYS A 21 -21.64 9.88 4.88
CA LYS A 21 -23.07 9.78 4.62
C LYS A 21 -23.29 8.64 3.62
N HIS A 22 -23.84 7.52 4.09
CA HIS A 22 -24.45 6.52 3.23
C HIS A 22 -25.95 6.83 3.12
N GLY A 23 -26.31 7.62 2.12
CA GLY A 23 -27.68 8.11 1.94
C GLY A 23 -28.12 9.00 3.11
N LYS A 24 -29.09 8.54 3.91
CA LYS A 24 -29.60 9.26 5.09
C LYS A 24 -28.91 8.87 6.40
N VAL A 25 -28.09 7.82 6.41
CA VAL A 25 -27.43 7.31 7.62
C VAL A 25 -25.96 7.70 7.61
N LYS A 26 -25.48 8.28 8.71
CA LYS A 26 -24.05 8.51 8.91
C LYS A 26 -23.42 7.23 9.45
N ARG A 27 -22.36 6.75 8.82
CA ARG A 27 -21.52 5.68 9.35
C ARG A 27 -20.14 6.23 9.73
N PRO A 28 -19.54 5.73 10.81
CA PRO A 28 -18.15 6.02 11.10
C PRO A 28 -17.28 5.42 9.98
N ALA A 29 -16.34 6.21 9.52
CA ALA A 29 -15.28 5.78 8.63
C ALA A 29 -13.98 6.41 9.11
N ALA A 30 -12.85 5.87 8.69
CA ALA A 30 -11.56 6.45 9.01
C ALA A 30 -10.64 6.38 7.80
N THR A 31 -9.67 7.29 7.79
CA THR A 31 -8.53 7.22 6.87
C THR A 31 -7.27 7.06 7.70
N MET A 32 -6.60 5.94 7.51
CA MET A 32 -5.31 5.63 8.11
C MET A 32 -4.20 5.93 7.11
N ARG A 33 -3.20 6.72 7.50
CA ARG A 33 -1.98 6.87 6.73
C ARG A 33 -0.92 5.94 7.30
N VAL A 34 -0.45 5.00 6.48
CA VAL A 34 0.51 3.99 6.87
C VAL A 34 1.79 4.17 6.07
N GLN A 35 2.93 4.05 6.74
CA GLN A 35 4.24 4.04 6.12
C GLN A 35 4.93 2.71 6.40
N VAL A 36 5.32 1.99 5.35
CA VAL A 36 6.01 0.71 5.46
C VAL A 36 7.34 0.77 4.73
N VAL A 37 8.35 0.16 5.33
CA VAL A 37 9.68 0.00 4.73
C VAL A 37 9.76 -1.43 4.18
N MET A 38 10.04 -1.56 2.89
CA MET A 38 10.11 -2.85 2.21
C MET A 38 11.41 -2.96 1.42
N GLN A 39 11.74 -4.18 0.99
CA GLN A 39 12.84 -4.40 0.04
C GLN A 39 12.51 -3.73 -1.30
N ALA A 40 13.50 -3.12 -1.94
CA ALA A 40 13.31 -2.39 -3.19
C ALA A 40 12.75 -3.28 -4.31
N ARG A 41 13.04 -4.59 -4.30
CA ARG A 41 12.44 -5.56 -5.23
C ARG A 41 10.91 -5.63 -5.18
N SER A 42 10.29 -5.17 -4.09
CA SER A 42 8.83 -5.04 -4.00
C SER A 42 8.25 -4.04 -5.00
N LEU A 43 9.07 -3.18 -5.63
CA LEU A 43 8.63 -2.29 -6.71
C LEU A 43 8.04 -3.05 -7.89
N ASP A 44 8.47 -4.29 -8.14
CA ASP A 44 7.94 -5.14 -9.21
C ASP A 44 6.48 -5.58 -8.96
N MET A 45 5.96 -5.41 -7.73
CA MET A 45 4.53 -5.62 -7.45
C MET A 45 3.66 -4.50 -8.05
N LEU A 46 4.24 -3.32 -8.26
CA LEU A 46 3.55 -2.18 -8.87
C LEU A 46 3.53 -2.32 -10.39
N GLU A 47 4.71 -2.47 -10.98
CA GLU A 47 4.92 -2.65 -12.42
C GLU A 47 6.19 -3.45 -12.65
N HIS A 48 6.15 -4.41 -13.56
CA HIS A 48 7.29 -5.26 -13.84
C HIS A 48 8.45 -4.44 -14.44
N GLY A 49 9.65 -4.56 -13.85
CA GLY A 49 10.85 -3.85 -14.31
C GLY A 49 11.00 -2.43 -13.74
N LEU A 50 10.06 -1.99 -12.89
CA LEU A 50 10.20 -0.71 -12.19
C LEU A 50 11.44 -0.71 -11.29
N TYR A 51 11.76 -1.83 -10.63
CA TYR A 51 12.98 -1.97 -9.85
C TYR A 51 14.24 -1.72 -10.70
N ASP A 52 14.37 -2.43 -11.82
CA ASP A 52 15.54 -2.34 -12.71
C ASP A 52 15.72 -0.93 -13.31
N SER A 53 14.61 -0.22 -13.49
CA SER A 53 14.61 1.17 -13.99
C SER A 53 15.12 2.18 -12.96
N LEU A 54 14.99 1.88 -11.65
CA LEU A 54 15.33 2.79 -10.56
C LEU A 54 16.65 2.44 -9.87
N TYR A 55 17.05 1.17 -9.90
CA TYR A 55 18.24 0.65 -9.24
C TYR A 55 19.29 0.16 -10.24
N LYS A 56 20.55 0.37 -9.89
CA LYS A 56 21.68 -0.22 -10.63
C LYS A 56 21.87 -1.64 -10.15
N GLN A 57 22.08 -2.53 -11.11
CA GLN A 57 22.55 -3.88 -10.84
C GLN A 57 23.95 -3.81 -10.22
N ILE A 58 24.22 -4.73 -9.29
CA ILE A 58 25.54 -4.85 -8.67
C ILE A 58 26.53 -5.29 -9.76
N GLU A 59 27.54 -4.46 -10.02
CA GLU A 59 28.51 -4.71 -11.10
C GLU A 59 29.42 -5.92 -10.82
N ASN A 60 29.66 -6.23 -9.54
CA ASN A 60 30.50 -7.34 -9.13
C ASN A 60 29.82 -8.17 -8.02
N PRO A 61 29.14 -9.29 -8.36
CA PRO A 61 28.36 -10.08 -7.41
C PRO A 61 29.22 -10.80 -6.35
N ASP A 62 30.54 -10.90 -6.55
CA ASP A 62 31.48 -11.48 -5.57
C ASP A 62 31.84 -10.50 -4.44
N ASP A 63 31.49 -9.21 -4.58
CA ASP A 63 31.67 -8.23 -3.52
C ASP A 63 30.48 -8.29 -2.54
N MET A 64 30.70 -8.93 -1.39
CA MET A 64 29.69 -9.06 -0.33
C MET A 64 29.25 -7.73 0.29
N LEU A 65 29.96 -6.63 0.01
CA LEU A 65 29.60 -5.27 0.45
C LEU A 65 28.89 -4.46 -0.64
N ALA A 66 28.84 -4.97 -1.87
CA ALA A 66 28.20 -4.26 -2.97
C ALA A 66 26.71 -4.13 -2.70
N THR A 67 26.28 -2.87 -2.68
CA THR A 67 24.92 -2.50 -2.30
C THR A 67 24.22 -1.88 -3.50
N THR A 68 22.94 -2.19 -3.68
CA THR A 68 22.15 -1.64 -4.79
C THR A 68 22.06 -0.12 -4.62
N THR A 69 22.49 0.58 -5.66
CA THR A 69 22.56 2.05 -5.67
C THR A 69 21.45 2.59 -6.57
N ARG A 70 20.82 3.68 -6.16
CA ARG A 70 19.82 4.35 -6.99
C ARG A 70 20.44 4.91 -8.28
N ARG A 71 19.77 4.72 -9.42
CA ARG A 71 20.14 5.37 -10.70
C ARG A 71 19.95 6.87 -10.64
N PHE A 72 18.86 7.31 -10.00
CA PHE A 72 18.47 8.72 -9.90
C PHE A 72 18.48 9.17 -8.43
N SER A 73 19.66 9.45 -7.89
CA SER A 73 19.84 9.82 -6.46
C SER A 73 19.11 11.11 -6.05
N LYS A 74 18.93 12.06 -7.00
CA LYS A 74 18.20 13.32 -6.77
C LYS A 74 16.70 13.23 -7.06
N MET A 75 16.19 12.06 -7.43
CA MET A 75 14.77 11.89 -7.71
C MET A 75 13.97 12.05 -6.41
N ALA A 76 12.99 12.94 -6.45
CA ALA A 76 12.04 13.09 -5.36
C ALA A 76 11.10 11.88 -5.30
N PRO A 77 10.49 11.60 -4.13
CA PRO A 77 9.40 10.64 -4.04
C PRO A 77 8.30 10.91 -5.06
N PHE A 78 7.72 9.86 -5.65
CA PHE A 78 6.68 10.00 -6.67
C PHE A 78 5.37 9.36 -6.20
N ALA A 79 4.26 9.93 -6.67
CA ALA A 79 2.94 9.35 -6.47
C ALA A 79 2.72 8.25 -7.51
N TRP A 80 2.19 7.11 -7.08
CA TRP A 80 1.76 6.02 -7.95
C TRP A 80 0.24 6.08 -8.09
N ALA A 81 -0.24 6.18 -9.32
CA ALA A 81 -1.66 6.31 -9.63
C ALA A 81 -2.38 4.96 -9.44
N PHE A 82 -2.56 4.57 -8.18
CA PHE A 82 -3.18 3.31 -7.80
C PHE A 82 -4.35 3.54 -6.84
N GLU A 83 -5.44 2.84 -7.11
CA GLU A 83 -6.60 2.72 -6.23
C GLU A 83 -7.02 1.26 -6.15
N GLY A 84 -6.90 0.69 -4.95
CA GLY A 84 -7.39 -0.64 -4.63
C GLY A 84 -8.66 -0.57 -3.80
N LYS A 85 -9.65 -1.42 -4.07
CA LYS A 85 -10.88 -1.54 -3.27
C LYS A 85 -11.10 -2.98 -2.84
N GLY A 86 -11.85 -3.19 -1.76
CA GLY A 86 -12.17 -4.52 -1.25
C GLY A 86 -11.01 -5.20 -0.51
N TYR A 87 -10.02 -4.42 -0.08
CA TYR A 87 -8.86 -4.93 0.64
C TYR A 87 -9.22 -5.36 2.06
N THR A 88 -8.48 -6.34 2.58
CA THR A 88 -8.48 -6.65 4.01
C THR A 88 -7.16 -6.21 4.62
N ALA A 89 -7.24 -5.34 5.63
CA ALA A 89 -6.08 -4.88 6.39
C ALA A 89 -6.13 -5.48 7.80
N THR A 90 -5.11 -6.27 8.14
CA THR A 90 -4.94 -6.83 9.49
C THR A 90 -3.83 -6.06 10.20
N ILE A 91 -4.12 -5.57 11.40
CA ILE A 91 -3.22 -4.73 12.18
C ILE A 91 -3.00 -5.37 13.54
N ASP A 92 -1.76 -5.79 13.80
CA ASP A 92 -1.29 -6.15 15.14
C ASP A 92 -0.65 -4.93 15.80
N TYR A 93 -1.15 -4.58 16.98
CA TYR A 93 -0.74 -3.44 17.79
C TYR A 93 0.06 -3.84 19.05
N GLY A 94 0.73 -5.00 19.00
CA GLY A 94 1.64 -5.50 20.02
C GLY A 94 1.03 -6.52 20.98
N LEU A 95 -0.19 -6.98 20.73
CA LEU A 95 -0.83 -8.06 21.49
C LEU A 95 -0.83 -9.39 20.73
N GLY A 96 -0.82 -9.34 19.39
CA GLY A 96 -0.80 -10.50 18.49
C GLY A 96 -2.04 -11.39 18.53
N GLY A 97 -2.23 -12.15 17.44
CA GLY A 97 -3.18 -13.25 17.36
C GLY A 97 -4.63 -12.78 17.38
N ASP A 98 -5.44 -13.29 18.30
CA ASP A 98 -6.89 -12.99 18.39
C ASP A 98 -7.21 -11.53 18.74
N SER A 99 -6.18 -10.74 19.09
CA SER A 99 -6.33 -9.31 19.36
C SER A 99 -6.12 -8.44 18.13
N ASP A 100 -5.69 -9.01 17.00
CA ASP A 100 -5.44 -8.25 15.78
C ASP A 100 -6.73 -7.56 15.30
N ILE A 101 -6.60 -6.31 14.84
CA ILE A 101 -7.71 -5.58 14.25
C ILE A 101 -7.83 -6.01 12.79
N GLU A 102 -8.99 -6.53 12.40
CA GLU A 102 -9.28 -6.93 11.03
C GLU A 102 -10.26 -5.95 10.37
N LEU A 103 -9.74 -5.11 9.48
CA LEU A 103 -10.53 -4.15 8.73
C LEU A 103 -10.82 -4.71 7.34
N THR A 104 -12.08 -5.03 7.08
CA THR A 104 -12.55 -5.56 5.79
C THR A 104 -13.08 -4.44 4.88
N GLU A 105 -13.24 -4.74 3.58
CA GLU A 105 -13.74 -3.82 2.56
C GLU A 105 -12.99 -2.47 2.47
N CYS A 106 -11.70 -2.49 2.80
CA CYS A 106 -10.86 -1.29 2.78
C CYS A 106 -10.58 -0.81 1.35
N ALA A 107 -10.34 0.50 1.23
CA ALA A 107 -9.81 1.08 0.00
C ALA A 107 -8.41 1.65 0.22
N VAL A 108 -7.46 1.21 -0.60
CA VAL A 108 -6.06 1.65 -0.60
C VAL A 108 -5.89 2.73 -1.64
N LYS A 109 -5.41 3.91 -1.24
CA LYS A 109 -5.27 5.08 -2.13
C LYS A 109 -4.02 5.89 -1.83
N SER A 110 -3.70 6.82 -2.73
CA SER A 110 -2.64 7.82 -2.52
C SER A 110 -1.28 7.18 -2.25
N LEU A 111 -0.97 6.08 -2.95
CA LEU A 111 0.31 5.40 -2.82
C LEU A 111 1.43 6.33 -3.28
N LYS A 112 2.41 6.53 -2.41
CA LYS A 112 3.62 7.29 -2.67
C LYS A 112 4.82 6.40 -2.43
N VAL A 113 5.73 6.41 -3.40
CA VAL A 113 6.92 5.57 -3.42
C VAL A 113 8.13 6.45 -3.21
N THR A 114 8.96 6.07 -2.24
CA THR A 114 10.25 6.71 -1.97
C THR A 114 11.34 5.65 -2.07
N PRO A 115 12.02 5.54 -3.23
CA PRO A 115 13.19 4.67 -3.36
C PRO A 115 14.33 5.22 -2.50
N GLU A 116 14.92 4.37 -1.66
CA GLU A 116 16.08 4.69 -0.84
C GLU A 116 17.31 3.90 -1.30
N GLU A 117 18.48 4.29 -0.81
CA GLU A 117 19.69 3.48 -0.99
C GLU A 117 19.59 2.18 -0.16
N ASN A 118 20.50 1.24 -0.42
CA ASN A 118 20.59 -0.02 0.34
C ASN A 118 19.41 -0.98 0.14
N ASP A 119 18.92 -1.08 -1.10
CA ASP A 119 17.85 -2.00 -1.48
C ASP A 119 16.54 -1.82 -0.69
N ILE A 120 16.25 -0.58 -0.29
CA ILE A 120 15.06 -0.23 0.49
C ILE A 120 14.15 0.69 -0.32
N VAL A 121 12.86 0.48 -0.17
CA VAL A 121 11.81 1.39 -0.64
C VAL A 121 10.84 1.66 0.50
N ILE A 122 10.42 2.91 0.63
CA ILE A 122 9.39 3.32 1.59
C ILE A 122 8.10 3.56 0.81
N TYR A 123 7.05 2.87 1.21
CA TYR A 123 5.69 3.11 0.72
C TYR A 123 4.90 3.89 1.77
N ASP A 124 4.25 4.95 1.33
CA ASP A 124 3.34 5.76 2.13
C ASP A 124 1.99 5.77 1.43
N PHE A 125 0.95 5.28 2.09
CA PHE A 125 -0.37 5.12 1.48
C PHE A 125 -1.49 5.29 2.51
N ASN A 126 -2.70 5.54 1.99
CA ASN A 126 -3.90 5.68 2.80
C ASN A 126 -4.75 4.41 2.71
N ILE A 127 -5.23 3.94 3.85
CA ILE A 127 -6.25 2.90 3.98
C ILE A 127 -7.52 3.59 4.48
N ASN A 128 -8.56 3.57 3.65
CA ASN A 128 -9.90 4.01 4.05
C ASN A 128 -10.68 2.79 4.52
N CYS A 129 -11.19 2.85 5.74
CA CYS A 129 -11.83 1.74 6.43
C CYS A 129 -13.05 2.21 7.24
N THR A 130 -13.82 1.25 7.74
CA THR A 130 -14.97 1.48 8.64
C THR A 130 -14.78 0.73 9.96
N PRO A 131 -13.88 1.19 10.84
CA PRO A 131 -13.63 0.54 12.12
C PRO A 131 -14.81 0.73 13.08
N ASP A 132 -14.93 -0.19 14.04
CA ASP A 132 -15.85 -0.06 15.16
C ASP A 132 -15.33 0.94 16.22
N GLU A 133 -16.11 1.15 17.30
CA GLU A 133 -15.75 2.10 18.36
C GLU A 133 -14.49 1.68 19.14
N ARG A 134 -14.30 0.38 19.36
CA ARG A 134 -13.15 -0.17 20.09
C ARG A 134 -11.90 -0.06 19.23
N GLU A 135 -11.97 -0.51 17.99
CA GLU A 135 -10.90 -0.45 17.00
C GLU A 135 -10.45 1.00 16.78
N SER A 136 -11.40 1.92 16.64
CA SER A 136 -11.12 3.35 16.51
C SER A 136 -10.31 3.90 17.69
N GLY A 137 -10.68 3.55 18.93
CA GLY A 137 -9.96 4.00 20.11
C GLY A 137 -8.54 3.44 20.18
N ILE A 138 -8.34 2.18 19.80
CA ILE A 138 -7.01 1.57 19.74
C ILE A 138 -6.15 2.27 18.69
N LEU A 139 -6.67 2.46 17.48
CA LEU A 139 -5.94 3.07 16.37
C LEU A 139 -5.57 4.54 16.65
N ASP A 140 -6.46 5.31 17.29
CA ASP A 140 -6.20 6.69 17.67
C ASP A 140 -5.02 6.81 18.66
N HIS A 141 -4.92 5.88 19.61
CA HIS A 141 -3.81 5.84 20.56
C HIS A 141 -2.48 5.39 19.95
N ARG A 142 -2.48 4.81 18.74
CA ARG A 142 -1.28 4.29 18.06
C ARG A 142 -0.72 5.25 16.99
N ILE A 143 -1.22 6.48 16.91
CA ILE A 143 -0.68 7.48 15.99
C ILE A 143 0.80 7.73 16.29
N GLN A 144 1.62 7.71 15.25
CA GLN A 144 3.09 7.82 15.27
C GLN A 144 3.82 6.63 15.91
N GLU A 145 3.13 5.53 16.21
CA GLU A 145 3.73 4.30 16.73
C GLU A 145 3.93 3.23 15.64
N ASP A 146 4.78 2.27 15.94
CA ASP A 146 5.01 1.10 15.09
C ASP A 146 3.90 0.07 15.33
N ILE A 147 3.36 -0.45 14.23
CA ILE A 147 2.36 -1.50 14.15
C ILE A 147 2.88 -2.60 13.22
N VAL A 148 2.28 -3.78 13.27
CA VAL A 148 2.52 -4.81 12.26
C VAL A 148 1.28 -4.91 11.36
N ILE A 149 1.48 -4.79 10.05
CA ILE A 149 0.39 -4.76 9.07
C ILE A 149 0.51 -5.92 8.08
N LYS A 150 -0.65 -6.48 7.73
CA LYS A 150 -0.87 -7.27 6.51
C LYS A 150 -1.95 -6.58 5.68
N LEU A 151 -1.78 -6.63 4.37
CA LEU A 151 -2.69 -6.02 3.41
C LEU A 151 -2.93 -6.99 2.26
N ILE A 152 -4.13 -7.53 2.18
CA ILE A 152 -4.51 -8.57 1.21
C ILE A 152 -5.52 -7.98 0.24
N ALA A 153 -5.29 -8.11 -1.06
CA ALA A 153 -6.24 -7.69 -2.08
C ALA A 153 -7.41 -8.69 -2.13
N PRO A 154 -8.60 -8.24 -2.58
CA PRO A 154 -9.71 -9.17 -2.77
C PRO A 154 -9.37 -10.23 -3.82
N PRO A 155 -9.97 -11.43 -3.73
CA PRO A 155 -9.86 -12.41 -4.80
C PRO A 155 -10.42 -11.80 -6.09
N PRO A 156 -9.80 -12.10 -7.25
CA PRO A 156 -10.28 -11.58 -8.53
C PRO A 156 -11.69 -12.10 -8.79
N ASN A 157 -12.61 -11.18 -9.09
CA ASN A 157 -14.02 -11.50 -9.30
C ASN A 157 -14.33 -11.76 -10.77
N THR A 158 -13.45 -11.36 -11.68
CA THR A 158 -13.63 -11.56 -13.12
C THR A 158 -12.44 -12.25 -13.78
N VAL A 159 -12.72 -12.95 -14.89
CA VAL A 159 -11.70 -13.59 -15.74
C VAL A 159 -10.73 -12.53 -16.31
N ARG A 160 -11.21 -11.30 -16.56
CA ARG A 160 -10.38 -10.17 -17.00
C ARG A 160 -9.34 -9.75 -15.95
N GLU A 161 -9.73 -9.69 -14.68
CA GLU A 161 -8.80 -9.39 -13.56
C GLU A 161 -7.78 -10.51 -13.31
N LEU A 162 -8.09 -11.75 -13.70
CA LEU A 162 -7.18 -12.90 -13.61
C LEU A 162 -6.11 -12.92 -14.72
N PHE A 163 -6.40 -12.36 -15.90
CA PHE A 163 -5.52 -12.45 -17.07
C PHE A 163 -4.91 -11.12 -17.55
N GLY A 164 -5.22 -9.99 -16.88
CA GLY A 164 -4.46 -8.74 -17.04
C GLY A 164 -4.44 -8.14 -18.45
N GLU A 165 -5.57 -8.16 -19.15
CA GLU A 165 -5.70 -7.48 -20.44
C GLU A 165 -6.38 -6.13 -20.27
N ASP A 166 -5.60 -5.08 -20.04
CA ASP A 166 -6.03 -3.70 -20.24
C ASP A 166 -5.95 -3.40 -21.74
N THR A 167 -7.03 -3.66 -22.48
CA THR A 167 -7.19 -3.09 -23.81
C THR A 167 -8.01 -1.81 -23.68
N GLU A 168 -7.36 -0.67 -23.89
CA GLU A 168 -8.00 0.62 -24.06
C GLU A 168 -8.95 0.55 -25.28
N GLU A 169 -10.25 0.37 -25.04
CA GLU A 169 -11.28 0.74 -26.02
C GLU A 169 -11.59 2.22 -25.79
N GLN A 170 -10.91 3.10 -26.53
CA GLN A 170 -11.41 4.45 -26.77
C GLN A 170 -12.53 4.36 -27.80
N GLU A 171 -13.74 4.66 -27.35
CA GLU A 171 -14.90 5.00 -28.18
C GLU A 171 -14.52 6.19 -29.09
N GLU A 172 -14.22 5.94 -30.35
CA GLU A 172 -14.33 6.93 -31.43
C GLU A 172 -15.80 6.99 -31.87
N GLU A 173 -16.60 7.81 -31.19
CA GLU A 173 -17.90 8.27 -31.71
C GLU A 173 -17.94 9.80 -31.60
N ASP A 174 -17.32 10.48 -32.58
CA ASP A 174 -17.80 11.75 -33.15
C ASP A 174 -16.81 12.28 -34.22
N ALA A 175 -17.01 11.89 -35.48
CA ALA A 175 -16.76 12.72 -36.67
C ALA A 175 -17.07 11.96 -37.98
N ALA A 176 -18.31 12.04 -38.47
CA ALA A 176 -18.66 12.31 -39.88
C ALA A 176 -20.18 12.33 -40.10
#